data_AF-A0AAV0QKW6-F1
#
_entry.id   AF-A0AAV0QKW6-F1
#
_cell.length_a   1.000
_cell.length_b   1.000
_cell.length_c   1.000
_cell.angle_alpha   90.00
_cell.angle_beta   90.00
_cell.angle_gamma   90.00
#
_symmetry.space_group_name_H-M   'P 1'
#
loop_
_entity.id
_entity.type
_entity.pdbx_description
1 polymer ?
#
loop_
_entity_poly.entity_id
_entity_poly.type
_entity_poly.pdbx_seq_one_letter_code
_entity_poly.pdbx_strand_id
1 'polypeptide(L)'
;MVAQGFVVDLNKPLVFQVGHLGEAYDEWVHQPIVSREGPRFFANDVMEALTRTVWWAIPTIWIPVVCYFAAMSARMGLAIPEVVSLLCLGVFLWTLVEYTLHRFLFHIKTTSYWGNTAHYLLHGCHHKHPMDGLRLVFPPAATAILLVPVFLELC
;
A
#
# COMPACT_ATOMS: atom_id res chain seq x y z
N MET A 1 -22.66 -19.37 26.59
CA MET A 1 -22.87 -17.96 26.19
C MET A 1 -21.80 -17.64 25.17
N VAL A 2 -22.17 -17.54 23.89
CA VAL A 2 -21.22 -17.13 22.84
C VAL A 2 -20.91 -15.65 23.12
N ALA A 3 -19.66 -15.32 23.40
CA ALA A 3 -19.25 -13.92 23.54
C ALA A 3 -19.68 -13.19 22.27
N GLN A 4 -20.48 -12.12 22.38
CA GLN A 4 -20.79 -11.30 21.22
C GLN A 4 -19.46 -10.75 20.69
N GLY A 5 -19.09 -11.15 19.47
CA GLY A 5 -17.88 -10.67 18.82
C GLY A 5 -17.91 -9.15 18.66
N PHE A 6 -16.73 -8.53 18.64
CA PHE A 6 -16.61 -7.09 18.39
C PHE A 6 -17.24 -6.73 17.04
N VAL A 7 -18.04 -5.66 17.01
CA VAL A 7 -18.69 -5.16 15.79
C VAL A 7 -18.07 -3.82 15.40
N VAL A 8 -17.62 -3.71 14.15
CA VAL A 8 -17.06 -2.47 13.60
C VAL A 8 -18.16 -1.46 13.34
N ASP A 9 -18.00 -0.25 13.87
CA ASP A 9 -18.87 0.90 13.62
C ASP A 9 -18.33 1.70 12.42
N LEU A 10 -18.99 1.58 11.28
CA LEU A 10 -18.59 2.24 10.02
C LEU A 10 -18.74 3.78 10.06
N ASN A 11 -19.44 4.33 11.06
CA ASN A 11 -19.58 5.78 11.24
C ASN A 11 -18.42 6.39 12.03
N LYS A 12 -17.47 5.56 12.49
CA LYS A 12 -16.29 5.96 13.27
C LYS A 12 -14.99 5.62 12.53
N PRO A 13 -13.87 6.27 12.89
CA PRO A 13 -12.56 5.95 12.34
C PRO A 13 -12.22 4.46 12.46
N LEU A 14 -11.89 3.80 11.34
CA LEU A 14 -11.82 2.34 11.27
C LEU A 14 -10.51 1.72 11.74
N VAL A 15 -9.37 2.39 11.58
CA VAL A 15 -8.05 1.75 11.65
C VAL A 15 -7.79 1.08 12.99
N PHE A 16 -8.19 1.70 14.09
CA PHE A 16 -7.99 1.13 15.44
C PHE A 16 -9.17 0.25 15.90
N GLN A 17 -10.27 0.18 15.14
CA GLN A 17 -11.38 -0.74 15.40
C GLN A 17 -11.05 -2.15 14.91
N VAL A 18 -10.49 -2.29 13.70
CA VAL A 18 -10.31 -3.60 13.04
C VAL A 18 -9.38 -4.55 13.80
N GLY A 19 -8.46 -4.02 14.61
CA GLY A 19 -7.62 -4.83 15.48
C GLY A 19 -8.41 -5.67 16.51
N HIS A 20 -9.59 -5.19 16.94
CA HIS A 20 -10.43 -5.89 17.91
C HIS A 20 -11.20 -7.09 17.31
N LEU A 21 -11.20 -7.25 15.98
CA LEU A 21 -11.88 -8.38 15.32
C LEU A 21 -11.17 -9.72 15.57
N GLY A 22 -9.89 -9.71 15.94
CA GLY A 22 -9.12 -10.93 16.20
C GLY A 22 -9.15 -11.89 15.00
N GLU A 23 -9.61 -13.12 15.23
CA GLU A 23 -9.73 -14.16 14.21
C GLU A 23 -10.79 -13.87 13.14
N ALA A 24 -11.83 -13.09 13.47
CA ALA A 24 -12.91 -12.75 12.53
C ALA A 24 -12.48 -11.73 11.45
N TYR A 25 -11.28 -11.16 11.58
CA TYR A 25 -10.77 -10.12 10.68
C TYR A 25 -10.63 -10.60 9.23
N ASP A 26 -10.04 -11.78 9.02
CA ASP A 26 -9.76 -12.32 7.68
C ASP A 26 -11.04 -12.46 6.86
N GLU A 27 -12.12 -12.98 7.47
CA GLU A 27 -13.42 -13.04 6.81
C GLU A 27 -13.99 -11.64 6.60
N TRP A 28 -14.00 -10.80 7.64
CA TRP A 28 -14.60 -9.46 7.59
C TRP A 28 -13.99 -8.56 6.52
N VAL A 29 -12.66 -8.58 6.35
CA VAL A 29 -11.93 -7.69 5.44
C VAL A 29 -12.16 -8.03 3.97
N HIS A 30 -12.41 -9.32 3.67
CA HIS A 30 -12.67 -9.81 2.31
C HIS A 30 -14.17 -9.80 1.93
N GLN A 31 -15.03 -9.21 2.76
CA GLN A 31 -16.44 -8.94 2.42
C GLN A 31 -16.57 -7.49 1.91
N PRO A 32 -16.54 -7.24 0.59
CA PRO A 32 -16.42 -5.89 0.05
C PRO A 32 -17.69 -5.06 0.28
N ILE A 33 -17.48 -3.78 0.57
CA ILE A 33 -18.52 -2.74 0.59
C ILE A 33 -18.37 -1.91 -0.69
N VAL A 34 -19.29 -2.11 -1.63
CA VAL A 34 -19.26 -1.42 -2.92
C VAL A 34 -19.86 -0.03 -2.78
N SER A 35 -19.01 0.94 -2.43
CA SER A 35 -19.37 2.37 -2.37
C SER A 35 -18.22 3.23 -2.87
N ARG A 36 -18.55 4.32 -3.58
CA ARG A 36 -17.56 5.35 -3.96
C ARG A 36 -17.16 6.23 -2.78
N GLU A 37 -18.02 6.34 -1.78
CA GLU A 37 -17.70 7.04 -0.55
C GLU A 37 -16.88 6.12 0.35
N GLY A 38 -15.62 6.51 0.58
CA GLY A 38 -14.70 5.81 1.47
C GLY A 38 -14.96 6.16 2.94
N PRO A 39 -14.75 5.21 3.87
CA PRO A 39 -14.89 5.50 5.30
C PRO A 39 -13.77 6.42 5.78
N ARG A 40 -13.92 6.92 7.01
CA ARG A 40 -12.83 7.61 7.71
C ARG A 40 -11.89 6.60 8.37
N PHE A 41 -10.59 6.79 8.22
CA PHE A 41 -9.57 5.87 8.78
C PHE A 41 -9.10 6.35 10.15
N PHE A 42 -8.80 7.64 10.28
CA PHE A 42 -8.27 8.24 11.50
C PHE A 42 -9.13 9.40 12.00
N ALA A 43 -9.22 9.57 13.32
CA ALA A 43 -9.82 10.76 13.90
C ALA A 43 -9.00 12.03 13.58
N ASN A 44 -7.68 11.90 13.62
CA ASN A 44 -6.74 12.98 13.30
C ASN A 44 -6.74 13.31 11.79
N ASP A 45 -6.92 14.58 11.45
CA ASP A 45 -7.02 15.03 10.05
C ASP A 45 -5.71 14.88 9.26
N VAL A 46 -4.55 15.02 9.92
CA VAL A 46 -3.24 14.86 9.26
C VAL A 46 -3.03 13.39 8.89
N MET A 47 -3.27 12.47 9.83
CA MET A 47 -3.19 11.04 9.54
C MET A 47 -4.19 10.62 8.48
N GLU A 48 -5.42 11.14 8.52
CA GLU A 48 -6.43 10.88 7.49
C GLU A 48 -5.96 11.37 6.12
N ALA A 49 -5.42 12.58 6.02
CA ALA A 49 -4.88 13.13 4.78
C ALA A 49 -3.75 12.27 4.21
N LEU A 50 -2.85 11.74 5.06
CA LEU A 50 -1.76 10.86 4.64
C LEU A 50 -2.24 9.51 4.08
N THR A 51 -3.48 9.08 4.37
CA THR A 51 -4.06 7.86 3.78
C THR A 51 -4.66 8.08 2.39
N ARG A 52 -4.87 9.33 1.98
CA ARG A 52 -5.61 9.66 0.74
C ARG A 52 -4.64 10.05 -0.36
N THR A 53 -4.54 9.20 -1.37
CA THR A 53 -3.66 9.40 -2.52
C THR A 53 -4.48 9.32 -3.81
N VAL A 54 -4.50 10.43 -4.54
CA VAL A 54 -5.06 10.51 -5.90
C VAL A 54 -4.20 9.70 -6.88
N TRP A 55 -4.84 9.00 -7.83
CA TRP A 55 -4.16 8.10 -8.77
C TRP A 55 -3.01 8.77 -9.54
N TRP A 56 -3.17 10.03 -9.94
CA TRP A 56 -2.19 10.78 -10.72
C TRP A 56 -0.96 11.20 -9.91
N ALA A 57 -0.98 11.09 -8.57
CA ALA A 57 0.19 11.36 -7.75
C ALA A 57 1.33 10.37 -8.05
N ILE A 58 1.02 9.10 -8.32
CA ILE A 58 2.00 8.05 -8.60
C ILE A 58 2.86 8.38 -9.83
N PRO A 59 2.29 8.60 -11.04
CA PRO A 59 3.11 8.97 -12.19
C PRO A 59 3.80 10.32 -12.01
N THR A 60 3.13 11.31 -11.40
CA THR A 60 3.70 12.66 -11.20
C THR A 60 4.95 12.64 -10.33
N ILE A 61 5.00 11.77 -9.31
CA ILE A 61 6.14 11.66 -8.41
C ILE A 61 7.23 10.76 -9.03
N TRP A 62 6.87 9.57 -9.50
CA TRP A 62 7.85 8.52 -9.81
C TRP A 62 8.41 8.59 -11.23
N ILE A 63 7.68 9.12 -12.22
CA ILE A 63 8.22 9.27 -13.58
C ILE A 63 9.44 10.22 -13.59
N PRO A 64 9.40 11.42 -12.97
CA PRO A 64 10.59 12.27 -12.89
C PRO A 64 11.79 11.60 -12.20
N VAL A 65 11.56 10.79 -11.16
CA VAL A 65 12.61 10.03 -10.47
C VAL A 65 13.27 9.03 -11.41
N VAL A 66 12.49 8.23 -12.14
CA VAL A 66 13.00 7.28 -13.14
C VAL A 66 13.77 8.01 -14.26
N CYS A 67 13.22 9.11 -14.77
CA CYS A 67 13.88 9.92 -15.80
C CYS A 67 15.22 10.51 -15.32
N TYR A 68 15.26 10.99 -14.07
CA TYR A 68 16.47 11.52 -13.45
C TYR A 68 17.56 10.45 -13.37
N PHE A 69 17.26 9.27 -12.83
CA PHE A 69 18.22 8.18 -12.72
C PHE A 69 18.69 7.66 -14.10
N ALA A 70 17.79 7.54 -15.07
CA ALA A 70 18.16 7.14 -16.43
C ALA A 70 19.11 8.17 -17.09
N ALA A 71 18.83 9.46 -16.95
CA ALA A 71 19.69 10.53 -17.46
C ALA A 71 21.04 10.57 -16.74
N MET A 72 21.05 10.33 -15.43
CA MET A 72 22.27 10.27 -14.62
C MET A 72 23.16 9.10 -15.06
N SER A 73 22.59 7.91 -15.26
CA SER A 73 23.28 6.73 -15.77
C SER A 73 23.99 7.00 -17.10
N ALA A 74 23.30 7.66 -18.04
CA ALA A 74 23.90 8.03 -19.32
C ALA A 74 25.05 9.05 -19.15
N ARG A 75 24.88 10.04 -18.26
CA ARG A 75 25.94 11.03 -17.95
C ARG A 75 27.16 10.40 -17.28
N MET A 76 26.97 9.31 -16.54
CA MET A 76 28.03 8.55 -15.90
C MET A 76 28.75 7.58 -16.85
N GLY A 77 28.38 7.55 -18.14
CA GLY A 77 29.11 6.84 -19.19
C GLY A 77 28.46 5.55 -19.68
N LEU A 78 27.27 5.17 -19.18
CA LEU A 78 26.54 4.05 -19.75
C LEU A 78 25.98 4.41 -21.13
N ALA A 79 26.15 3.51 -22.09
CA ALA A 79 25.57 3.64 -23.42
C ALA A 79 24.04 3.52 -23.33
N ILE A 80 23.33 4.20 -24.23
CA ILE A 80 21.85 4.18 -24.25
C ILE A 80 21.27 2.76 -24.29
N PRO A 81 21.81 1.79 -25.07
CA PRO A 81 21.31 0.42 -25.03
C PRO A 81 21.44 -0.22 -23.65
N GLU A 82 22.52 0.04 -22.91
CA GLU A 82 22.74 -0.50 -21.56
C GLU A 82 21.72 0.06 -20.58
N VAL A 83 21.47 1.39 -20.64
CA VAL A 83 20.43 2.04 -19.81
C VAL A 83 19.06 1.44 -20.09
N VAL A 84 18.72 1.24 -21.37
CA VAL A 84 17.44 0.60 -21.75
C VAL A 84 17.38 -0.85 -21.26
N SER A 85 18.45 -1.62 -21.40
CA SER A 85 18.52 -3.00 -20.89
C SER A 85 18.32 -3.07 -19.37
N LEU A 86 18.93 -2.16 -18.61
CA LEU A 86 18.76 -2.07 -17.16
C LEU A 86 17.34 -1.67 -16.77
N LEU A 87 16.71 -0.74 -17.49
CA LEU A 87 15.30 -0.39 -17.26
C LEU A 87 14.38 -1.58 -17.54
N CYS A 88 14.58 -2.31 -18.63
CA CYS A 88 13.82 -3.52 -18.94
C CYS A 88 14.00 -4.61 -17.88
N LEU A 89 15.24 -4.82 -17.42
CA LEU A 89 15.54 -5.74 -16.32
C LEU A 89 14.84 -5.29 -15.03
N GLY A 90 14.85 -4.00 -14.73
CA GLY A 90 14.16 -3.41 -13.58
C GLY A 90 12.65 -3.67 -13.62
N VAL A 91 12.00 -3.46 -14.77
CA VAL A 91 10.58 -3.78 -14.97
C VAL A 91 10.32 -5.27 -14.79
N PHE A 92 11.19 -6.13 -15.32
CA PHE A 92 11.07 -7.58 -15.14
C PHE A 92 11.18 -7.97 -13.65
N LEU A 93 12.19 -7.48 -12.94
CA LEU A 93 12.38 -7.72 -11.51
C LEU A 93 11.22 -7.16 -10.67
N TRP A 94 10.67 -6.01 -11.08
CA TRP A 94 9.48 -5.45 -10.44
C TRP A 94 8.31 -6.43 -10.48
N THR A 95 8.08 -7.16 -11.58
CA THR A 95 6.98 -8.14 -11.63
C THR A 95 7.14 -9.27 -10.58
N LEU A 96 8.38 -9.67 -10.28
CA LEU A 96 8.68 -10.65 -9.23
C LEU A 96 8.46 -10.06 -7.83
N VAL A 97 8.89 -8.81 -7.60
CA VAL A 97 8.67 -8.08 -6.36
C VAL A 97 7.17 -7.89 -6.12
N GLU A 98 6.43 -7.44 -7.12
CA GLU A 98 4.98 -7.26 -7.08
C GLU A 98 4.29 -8.56 -6.69
N TYR A 99 4.61 -9.68 -7.36
CA TYR A 99 4.04 -10.97 -7.03
C TYR A 99 4.32 -11.39 -5.59
N THR A 100 5.55 -11.21 -5.14
CA THR A 100 5.99 -11.61 -3.79
C THR A 100 5.31 -10.76 -2.72
N LEU A 101 5.30 -9.43 -2.87
CA LEU A 101 4.64 -8.52 -1.94
C LEU A 101 3.15 -8.77 -1.91
N HIS A 102 2.51 -8.89 -3.08
CA HIS A 102 1.07 -9.12 -3.15
C HIS A 102 0.71 -10.45 -2.48
N ARG A 103 1.37 -11.56 -2.85
CA ARG A 103 1.03 -12.89 -2.35
C ARG A 103 1.34 -13.09 -0.86
N PHE A 104 2.50 -12.63 -0.38
CA PHE A 104 3.00 -13.00 0.95
C PHE A 104 2.85 -11.90 2.00
N LEU A 105 2.89 -10.62 1.61
CA LEU A 105 2.75 -9.49 2.54
C LEU A 105 1.33 -8.93 2.53
N PHE A 106 0.78 -8.64 1.35
CA PHE A 106 -0.53 -8.00 1.21
C PHE A 106 -1.70 -8.96 1.46
N HIS A 107 -1.48 -10.27 1.39
CA HIS A 107 -2.46 -11.31 1.73
C HIS A 107 -2.04 -12.13 2.96
N ILE A 108 -1.26 -11.53 3.86
CA ILE A 108 -0.87 -12.19 5.10
C ILE A 108 -2.08 -12.39 6.02
N LYS A 109 -2.22 -13.58 6.58
CA LYS A 109 -3.24 -13.86 7.61
C LYS A 109 -2.73 -13.46 8.98
N THR A 110 -3.56 -12.75 9.72
CA THR A 110 -3.24 -12.23 11.05
C THR A 110 -4.47 -12.32 11.94
N THR A 111 -4.24 -12.48 13.24
CA THR A 111 -5.27 -12.50 14.28
C THR A 111 -4.97 -11.53 15.43
N SER A 112 -3.79 -10.90 15.42
CA SER A 112 -3.39 -9.97 16.46
C SER A 112 -3.93 -8.57 16.19
N TYR A 113 -4.13 -7.79 17.25
CA TYR A 113 -4.63 -6.41 17.13
C TYR A 113 -3.79 -5.57 16.15
N TRP A 114 -2.48 -5.54 16.35
CA TRP A 114 -1.56 -4.76 15.53
C TRP A 114 -1.35 -5.36 14.15
N GLY A 115 -1.34 -6.69 14.03
CA GLY A 115 -1.25 -7.35 12.72
C GLY A 115 -2.45 -7.03 11.83
N ASN A 116 -3.67 -7.11 12.37
CA ASN A 116 -4.89 -6.79 11.64
C ASN A 116 -4.92 -5.30 11.23
N THR A 117 -4.52 -4.43 12.15
CA THR A 117 -4.41 -2.98 11.91
C THR A 117 -3.41 -2.68 10.78
N ALA A 118 -2.23 -3.31 10.81
CA ALA A 118 -1.20 -3.14 9.78
C ALA A 118 -1.66 -3.71 8.43
N HIS A 119 -2.22 -4.92 8.40
CA HIS A 119 -2.76 -5.53 7.19
C HIS A 119 -3.85 -4.63 6.57
N TYR A 120 -4.73 -4.06 7.40
CA TYR A 120 -5.80 -3.18 6.91
C TYR A 120 -5.24 -1.93 6.22
N LEU A 121 -4.21 -1.31 6.77
CA LEU A 121 -3.56 -0.15 6.16
C LEU A 121 -2.76 -0.51 4.90
N LEU A 122 -2.14 -1.68 4.85
CA LEU A 122 -1.31 -2.11 3.72
C LEU A 122 -2.14 -2.53 2.51
N HIS A 123 -3.21 -3.30 2.73
CA HIS A 123 -3.99 -3.87 1.62
C HIS A 123 -5.44 -4.23 1.97
N GLY A 124 -5.75 -4.54 3.24
CA GLY A 124 -7.10 -4.91 3.65
C GLY A 124 -8.14 -3.82 3.38
N CYS A 125 -7.76 -2.55 3.43
CA CYS A 125 -8.59 -1.42 3.03
C CYS A 125 -9.11 -1.54 1.61
N HIS A 126 -8.27 -1.98 0.68
CA HIS A 126 -8.59 -2.13 -0.73
C HIS A 126 -9.59 -3.27 -0.94
N HIS A 127 -9.39 -4.42 -0.28
CA HIS A 127 -10.37 -5.52 -0.30
C HIS A 127 -11.73 -5.10 0.24
N LYS A 128 -11.72 -4.36 1.35
CA LYS A 128 -12.94 -3.95 2.03
C LYS A 128 -13.69 -2.83 1.29
N HIS A 129 -12.98 -1.88 0.70
CA HIS A 129 -13.52 -0.71 0.02
C HIS A 129 -12.93 -0.56 -1.40
N PRO A 130 -13.27 -1.48 -2.33
CA PRO A 130 -12.59 -1.55 -3.63
C PRO A 130 -12.85 -0.34 -4.54
N MET A 131 -13.89 0.45 -4.26
CA MET A 131 -14.27 1.61 -5.06
C MET A 131 -13.85 2.96 -4.44
N ASP A 132 -13.09 2.96 -3.33
CA ASP A 132 -12.47 4.18 -2.77
C ASP A 132 -11.26 4.59 -3.63
N GLY A 133 -11.50 5.52 -4.56
CA GLY A 133 -10.48 5.98 -5.51
C GLY A 133 -9.28 6.72 -4.88
N LEU A 134 -9.36 7.11 -3.61
CA LEU A 134 -8.25 7.75 -2.89
C LEU A 134 -7.40 6.74 -2.11
N ARG A 135 -7.80 5.47 -2.05
CA ARG A 135 -7.11 4.42 -1.28
C ARG A 135 -6.81 3.18 -2.11
N LEU A 136 -6.77 3.35 -3.42
CA LEU A 136 -6.46 2.28 -4.37
C LEU A 136 -4.94 2.17 -4.61
N VAL A 137 -4.27 3.31 -4.78
CA VAL A 137 -2.82 3.34 -5.00
C VAL A 137 -2.07 3.37 -3.67
N PHE A 138 -0.86 2.78 -3.66
CA PHE A 138 -0.03 2.78 -2.46
C PHE A 138 0.47 4.21 -2.15
N PRO A 139 0.23 4.76 -0.95
CA PRO A 139 0.60 6.14 -0.63
C PRO A 139 2.12 6.37 -0.70
N PRO A 140 2.62 7.47 -1.30
CA PRO A 140 4.06 7.75 -1.39
C PRO A 140 4.78 7.75 -0.03
N ALA A 141 4.11 8.18 1.04
CA ALA A 141 4.66 8.13 2.39
C ALA A 141 4.91 6.68 2.86
N ALA A 142 3.97 5.76 2.57
CA ALA A 142 4.15 4.34 2.86
C ALA A 142 5.22 3.72 1.94
N THR A 143 5.27 4.12 0.67
CA THR A 143 6.32 3.70 -0.27
C THR A 143 7.71 4.08 0.24
N ALA A 144 7.88 5.31 0.75
CA ALA A 144 9.17 5.75 1.29
C ALA A 144 9.64 4.88 2.46
N ILE A 145 8.73 4.49 3.37
CA ILE A 145 9.06 3.60 4.50
C ILE A 145 9.56 2.23 4.01
N LEU A 146 8.95 1.68 2.95
CA LEU A 146 9.35 0.38 2.39
C LEU A 146 10.63 0.45 1.56
N LEU A 147 10.85 1.53 0.81
CA LEU A 147 11.95 1.62 -0.15
C LEU A 147 13.26 2.18 0.43
N VAL A 148 13.20 3.03 1.47
CA VAL A 148 14.41 3.65 2.03
C VAL A 148 15.47 2.63 2.48
N PRO A 149 15.12 1.53 3.19
CA PRO A 149 16.11 0.52 3.57
C PRO A 149 16.81 -0.12 2.35
N VAL A 150 16.04 -0.43 1.31
CA VAL A 150 16.57 -1.02 0.06
C VAL A 150 17.52 -0.05 -0.65
N PHE A 151 17.19 1.25 -0.65
CA PHE A 151 18.01 2.26 -1.32
C PHE A 151 19.32 2.57 -0.58
N LEU A 152 19.29 2.55 0.76
CA LEU A 152 20.47 2.80 1.59
C LEU A 152 21.49 1.67 1.55
N GLU A 153 21.06 0.42 1.34
CA GLU A 153 21.96 -0.73 1.21
C GLU A 153 22.67 -0.80 -0.16
N LEU A 154 22.18 -0.05 -1.16
CA LEU A 154 22.69 -0.04 -2.53
C LEU A 154 23.64 1.14 -2.83
N CYS A 155 23.82 2.07 -1.89
CA CYS A 155 24.70 3.24 -1.99
C CYS A 155 25.94 3.09 -1.10
#